data_AF-A0A1R1X4D7-F1
#
_entry.id   AF-A0A1R1X4D7-F1
#
_cell.length_a   1.000
_cell.length_b   1.000
_cell.length_c   1.000
_cell.angle_alpha   90.00
_cell.angle_beta   90.00
_cell.angle_gamma   90.00
#
_symmetry.space_group_name_H-M   'P 1'
#
loop_
_entity.id
_entity.type
_entity.pdbx_description
1 polymer ?
#
loop_
_entity_poly.entity_id
_entity_poly.type
_entity_poly.pdbx_seq_one_letter_code
_entity_poly.pdbx_strand_id
1 'polypeptide(L)'
;MLLLKIRGSSTLSKITSTCLKTYAASLSPKLALPTNRASFFNLLSRHFSQAAIISNPDALGSSSSSLNPKSTAEKTSESPSKTRRSDKKSSASSIAAKKRTAERLEKKRKELIAARVLKRSIVLKKAKDRKQALKDKLFAKLNSTKKIVKAPSIRSVSPFNAYVGEQISEYTKIPDNNLMTSRASILSNICNQWASIDPQARKKYEDIAAQKTLEKIEVAKAWWKKVDPKLITLENQRRNILNKKNKDNASYRKLRKIANPFAPKLPPGTFGFFVKHCNSVSSEKISIKQIAEVWKNMPDSEKHIFYETRNKARQEYESQKLLFSQSL
;
A
#
# COMPACT_ATOMS: atom_id res chain seq x y z
N MET A 1 -35.29 71.63 -22.18
CA MET A 1 -34.33 70.60 -22.65
C MET A 1 -34.06 69.61 -21.53
N LEU A 2 -34.63 68.42 -21.60
CA LEU A 2 -34.04 67.15 -21.13
C LEU A 2 -34.98 66.01 -21.52
N LEU A 3 -34.38 65.00 -22.16
CA LEU A 3 -35.01 63.97 -22.98
C LEU A 3 -35.44 62.73 -22.19
N LEU A 4 -36.50 62.11 -22.71
CA LEU A 4 -37.04 60.77 -22.47
C LEU A 4 -36.01 59.64 -22.26
N LYS A 5 -36.38 58.63 -21.46
CA LYS A 5 -36.60 57.26 -21.97
C LYS A 5 -37.30 56.33 -20.96
N ILE A 6 -38.53 55.95 -21.33
CA ILE A 6 -39.31 54.84 -20.78
C ILE A 6 -38.79 53.54 -21.42
N ARG A 7 -38.68 52.47 -20.62
CA ARG A 7 -38.51 51.09 -21.12
C ARG A 7 -39.39 50.14 -20.31
N GLY A 8 -40.54 49.75 -20.88
CA GLY A 8 -41.08 48.39 -20.72
C GLY A 8 -40.23 47.41 -21.55
N SER A 9 -40.43 46.10 -21.60
CA SER A 9 -41.51 45.21 -21.17
C SER A 9 -41.01 43.76 -21.41
N SER A 10 -41.51 42.81 -20.62
CA SER A 10 -41.88 41.41 -20.99
C SER A 10 -40.89 40.46 -21.67
N THR A 11 -40.62 39.31 -21.04
CA THR A 11 -41.17 37.96 -21.40
C THR A 11 -40.29 36.84 -20.83
N LEU A 12 -40.72 36.25 -19.71
CA LEU A 12 -40.26 34.94 -19.23
C LEU A 12 -41.36 33.93 -19.57
N SER A 13 -41.22 33.26 -20.71
CA SER A 13 -41.95 32.02 -20.99
C SER A 13 -41.19 31.20 -22.03
N LYS A 14 -41.22 29.87 -21.87
CA LYS A 14 -40.77 28.81 -22.80
C LYS A 14 -39.29 28.39 -22.71
N ILE A 15 -38.98 27.61 -21.68
CA ILE A 15 -37.99 26.52 -21.79
C ILE A 15 -38.74 25.21 -21.59
N THR A 16 -39.53 24.87 -22.61
CA THR A 16 -40.08 23.54 -22.84
C THR A 16 -39.98 23.31 -24.34
N SER A 17 -39.54 22.13 -24.76
CA SER A 17 -39.62 21.61 -26.13
C SER A 17 -38.51 21.99 -27.14
N THR A 18 -37.28 21.51 -26.96
CA THR A 18 -36.30 21.38 -28.07
C THR A 18 -35.38 20.15 -27.98
N CYS A 19 -35.84 19.03 -27.40
CA CYS A 19 -35.07 17.76 -27.45
C CYS A 19 -35.46 16.85 -28.64
N LEU A 20 -36.25 17.34 -29.59
CA LEU A 20 -36.67 16.62 -30.80
C LEU A 20 -36.32 17.45 -32.03
N LYS A 21 -35.16 17.16 -32.63
CA LYS A 21 -34.79 17.26 -34.06
C LYS A 21 -33.31 17.65 -34.19
N THR A 22 -32.45 16.66 -34.40
CA THR A 22 -31.34 16.72 -35.37
C THR A 22 -30.67 15.35 -35.45
N TYR A 23 -31.17 14.53 -36.37
CA TYR A 23 -30.49 13.36 -36.91
C TYR A 23 -29.94 13.76 -38.28
N ALA A 24 -28.62 13.74 -38.44
CA ALA A 24 -27.91 13.40 -39.68
C ALA A 24 -26.40 13.60 -39.49
N ALA A 25 -25.65 12.49 -39.49
CA ALA A 25 -24.27 12.32 -39.97
C ALA A 25 -23.48 11.34 -39.09
N SER A 26 -23.37 10.11 -39.57
CA SER A 26 -22.47 9.08 -39.06
C SER A 26 -21.01 9.42 -39.38
N LEU A 27 -20.12 9.33 -38.38
CA LEU A 27 -18.67 9.26 -38.61
C LEU A 27 -18.06 8.16 -37.72
N SER A 28 -17.45 7.17 -38.39
CA SER A 28 -16.80 5.99 -37.82
C SER A 28 -15.63 6.33 -36.90
N PRO A 29 -15.36 5.55 -35.83
CA PRO A 29 -14.21 5.78 -34.96
C PRO A 29 -12.92 5.25 -35.60
N LYS A 30 -12.03 6.17 -36.00
CA LYS A 30 -10.62 5.84 -36.31
C LYS A 30 -9.91 5.44 -35.02
N LEU A 31 -9.45 4.19 -34.97
CA LEU A 31 -8.53 3.68 -33.93
C LEU A 31 -7.19 4.42 -34.03
N ALA A 32 -6.94 5.32 -33.08
CA ALA A 32 -5.67 6.02 -32.96
C ALA A 32 -4.60 5.06 -32.39
N LEU A 33 -3.66 4.64 -33.24
CA LEU A 33 -2.43 3.97 -32.83
C LEU A 33 -1.42 5.00 -32.28
N PRO A 34 -0.70 4.69 -31.18
CA PRO A 34 0.30 5.61 -30.62
C PRO A 34 1.51 5.75 -31.55
N THR A 35 1.92 7.00 -31.77
CA THR A 35 2.93 7.45 -32.73
C THR A 35 4.38 7.07 -32.40
N ASN A 36 4.66 6.41 -31.28
CA ASN A 36 6.04 6.06 -30.91
C ASN A 36 6.21 4.58 -30.54
N ARG A 37 6.24 3.76 -31.60
CA ARG A 37 6.36 2.29 -31.60
C ARG A 37 7.61 1.80 -30.85
N ALA A 38 8.72 2.56 -30.90
CA ALA A 38 9.99 2.18 -30.26
C ALA A 38 9.94 2.23 -28.73
N SER A 39 9.23 3.21 -28.15
CA SER A 39 9.08 3.33 -26.70
C SER A 39 8.27 2.17 -26.08
N PHE A 40 7.30 1.64 -26.84
CA PHE A 40 6.47 0.50 -26.45
C PHE A 40 7.28 -0.81 -26.38
N PHE A 41 8.13 -1.06 -27.39
CA PHE A 41 8.98 -2.26 -27.43
C PHE A 41 10.02 -2.30 -26.30
N ASN A 42 10.62 -1.16 -25.96
CA ASN A 42 11.54 -1.07 -24.81
C ASN A 42 10.85 -1.32 -23.45
N LEU A 43 9.58 -0.92 -23.31
CA LEU A 43 8.81 -1.16 -22.08
C LEU A 43 8.40 -2.64 -21.93
N LEU A 44 8.05 -3.30 -23.05
CA LEU A 44 7.73 -4.73 -23.09
C LEU A 44 8.96 -5.61 -22.80
N SER A 45 10.12 -5.30 -23.38
CA SER A 45 11.38 -6.03 -23.16
C SER A 45 11.80 -6.07 -21.69
N ARG A 46 11.57 -4.99 -20.93
CA ARG A 46 11.84 -4.94 -19.48
C ARG A 46 10.87 -5.78 -18.65
N HIS A 47 9.63 -5.96 -19.10
CA HIS A 47 8.62 -6.72 -18.37
C HIS A 47 8.83 -8.24 -18.45
N PHE A 48 9.33 -8.76 -19.57
CA PHE A 48 9.58 -10.19 -19.74
C PHE A 48 10.86 -10.68 -19.02
N SER A 49 11.90 -9.85 -18.94
CA SER A 49 13.14 -10.19 -18.21
C SER A 49 12.93 -10.41 -16.70
N GLN A 50 11.87 -9.84 -16.10
CA GLN A 50 11.56 -10.03 -14.68
C GLN A 50 10.75 -11.30 -14.38
N ALA A 51 10.09 -11.89 -15.37
CA ALA A 51 9.27 -13.08 -15.18
C ALA A 51 10.10 -14.38 -15.14
N ALA A 52 11.25 -14.41 -15.84
CA ALA A 52 12.13 -15.58 -15.89
C ALA A 52 12.96 -15.82 -14.60
N ILE A 53 13.02 -14.87 -13.67
CA ILE A 53 13.85 -14.95 -12.45
C ILE A 53 13.06 -15.48 -11.23
N ILE A 54 11.75 -15.74 -11.38
CA ILE A 54 10.90 -16.25 -10.28
C ILE A 54 10.61 -17.73 -10.50
N SER A 55 11.63 -18.56 -10.39
CA SER A 55 11.47 -19.98 -10.05
C SER A 55 12.57 -20.35 -9.05
N ASN A 56 12.13 -21.02 -7.97
CA ASN A 56 12.86 -21.48 -6.78
C ASN A 56 13.19 -20.47 -5.67
N PRO A 57 12.51 -20.64 -4.53
CA PRO A 57 13.22 -20.66 -3.25
C PRO A 57 12.73 -21.83 -2.38
N ASP A 58 13.24 -23.03 -2.66
CA ASP A 58 13.27 -24.13 -1.68
C ASP A 58 14.73 -24.51 -1.46
N ALA A 59 15.27 -24.12 -0.30
CA ALA A 59 16.37 -24.80 0.38
C ALA A 59 16.69 -24.11 1.71
N LEU A 60 16.29 -24.80 2.80
CA LEU A 60 17.10 -25.13 3.99
C LEU A 60 17.86 -24.04 4.75
N GLY A 61 17.66 -24.07 6.08
CA GLY A 61 18.56 -23.42 7.04
C GLY A 61 18.10 -23.50 8.49
N SER A 62 17.79 -24.70 8.96
CA SER A 62 17.59 -25.03 10.39
C SER A 62 18.92 -24.98 11.14
N SER A 63 18.97 -24.28 12.28
CA SER A 63 19.87 -24.53 13.42
C SER A 63 19.37 -23.67 14.59
N SER A 64 18.82 -24.19 15.70
CA SER A 64 19.37 -25.07 16.74
C SER A 64 20.56 -24.47 17.51
N SER A 65 20.29 -23.87 18.66
CA SER A 65 21.20 -23.81 19.82
C SER A 65 20.36 -23.53 21.07
N SER A 66 20.01 -24.57 21.84
CA SER A 66 20.76 -25.13 22.98
C SER A 66 20.96 -24.12 24.13
N LEU A 67 19.91 -23.97 24.95
CA LEU A 67 20.02 -23.42 26.30
C LEU A 67 20.38 -24.57 27.24
N ASN A 68 21.60 -24.53 27.79
CA ASN A 68 21.98 -25.36 28.93
C ASN A 68 21.77 -24.60 30.26
N PRO A 69 21.42 -25.31 31.35
CA PRO A 69 21.05 -24.73 32.63
C PRO A 69 22.17 -24.84 33.68
N LYS A 70 21.83 -24.44 34.93
CA LYS A 70 22.45 -24.81 36.21
C LYS A 70 23.72 -24.04 36.63
N SER A 71 23.59 -23.25 37.70
CA SER A 71 24.25 -23.61 38.97
C SER A 71 23.61 -22.85 40.14
N THR A 72 22.98 -23.65 41.00
CA THR A 72 22.71 -23.41 42.42
C THR A 72 24.02 -23.49 43.20
N ALA A 73 24.27 -22.52 44.08
CA ALA A 73 25.25 -22.65 45.16
C ALA A 73 24.69 -22.00 46.43
N GLU A 74 24.22 -22.90 47.28
CA GLU A 74 23.87 -22.77 48.69
C GLU A 74 25.13 -22.65 49.57
N LYS A 75 24.93 -22.32 50.86
CA LYS A 75 25.87 -22.36 52.01
C LYS A 75 26.82 -21.15 52.13
N THR A 76 27.10 -20.59 53.31
CA THR A 76 27.05 -21.15 54.67
C THR A 76 26.91 -20.03 55.69
N SER A 77 26.01 -20.22 56.66
CA SER A 77 25.95 -19.47 57.91
C SER A 77 26.91 -20.09 58.91
N GLU A 78 27.94 -19.37 59.33
CA GLU A 78 28.73 -19.74 60.52
C GLU A 78 28.93 -18.51 61.41
N SER A 79 28.31 -18.58 62.58
CA SER A 79 28.63 -17.75 63.73
C SER A 79 29.82 -18.34 64.48
N PRO A 80 30.72 -17.52 65.03
CA PRO A 80 31.46 -17.92 66.21
C PRO A 80 31.18 -16.96 67.38
N SER A 81 30.52 -17.51 68.38
CA SER A 81 30.55 -17.05 69.76
C SER A 81 31.97 -17.21 70.33
N LYS A 82 32.57 -16.14 70.87
CA LYS A 82 33.61 -16.31 71.89
C LYS A 82 33.65 -15.14 72.88
N THR A 83 33.47 -15.53 74.13
CA THR A 83 33.50 -14.77 75.38
C THR A 83 34.94 -14.56 75.85
N ARG A 84 35.33 -13.34 76.28
CA ARG A 84 35.84 -12.99 77.63
C ARG A 84 36.71 -11.72 77.69
N ARG A 85 36.42 -10.93 78.74
CA ARG A 85 37.30 -10.18 79.67
C ARG A 85 38.29 -9.19 79.05
N SER A 86 37.95 -7.89 79.04
CA SER A 86 38.16 -6.90 80.11
C SER A 86 39.62 -6.49 80.25
N ASP A 87 39.94 -5.30 79.72
CA ASP A 87 40.81 -4.34 80.38
C ASP A 87 40.36 -2.91 80.05
N LYS A 88 39.96 -2.20 81.11
CA LYS A 88 39.72 -0.76 81.14
C LYS A 88 41.08 -0.08 81.10
N LYS A 89 41.41 0.63 80.01
CA LYS A 89 42.21 1.88 80.03
C LYS A 89 42.23 2.56 78.64
N SER A 90 42.09 3.89 78.66
CA SER A 90 42.03 4.86 77.55
C SER A 90 40.64 5.17 76.93
N SER A 91 39.78 5.79 77.74
CA SER A 91 38.41 6.26 77.42
C SER A 91 38.31 7.48 76.48
N ALA A 92 39.40 7.98 75.91
CA ALA A 92 39.35 9.01 74.84
C ALA A 92 39.64 8.44 73.43
N SER A 93 40.37 7.32 73.32
CA SER A 93 40.78 6.72 72.04
C SER A 93 39.66 5.88 71.38
N SER A 94 38.82 5.20 72.15
CA SER A 94 37.77 4.30 71.60
C SER A 94 36.56 5.04 71.01
N ILE A 95 36.24 6.24 71.50
CA ILE A 95 35.17 7.09 70.94
C ILE A 95 35.60 7.65 69.58
N ALA A 96 36.88 8.06 69.46
CA ALA A 96 37.46 8.48 68.19
C ALA A 96 37.52 7.32 67.17
N ALA A 97 37.87 6.10 67.60
CA ALA A 97 37.83 4.92 66.75
C ALA A 97 36.41 4.59 66.26
N LYS A 98 35.39 4.63 67.13
CA LYS A 98 33.99 4.43 66.76
C LYS A 98 33.49 5.49 65.78
N LYS A 99 33.84 6.76 65.98
CA LYS A 99 33.50 7.86 65.06
C LYS A 99 34.11 7.65 63.67
N ARG A 100 35.38 7.28 63.58
CA ARG A 100 36.06 6.93 62.31
C ARG A 100 35.40 5.74 61.60
N THR A 101 34.96 4.72 62.34
CA THR A 101 34.25 3.58 61.73
C THR A 101 32.86 3.96 61.22
N ALA A 102 32.13 4.83 61.93
CA ALA A 102 30.83 5.32 61.51
C ALA A 102 30.95 6.20 60.24
N GLU A 103 31.92 7.11 60.19
CA GLU A 103 32.22 7.93 59.00
C GLU A 103 32.60 7.05 57.79
N ARG A 104 33.39 5.99 58.00
CA ARG A 104 33.74 5.04 56.94
C ARG A 104 32.51 4.27 56.42
N LEU A 105 31.59 3.88 57.29
CA LEU A 105 30.33 3.23 56.89
C LEU A 105 29.40 4.18 56.15
N GLU A 106 29.31 5.44 56.57
CA GLU A 106 28.52 6.46 55.88
C GLU A 106 29.08 6.74 54.48
N LYS A 107 30.41 6.85 54.35
CA LYS A 107 31.09 6.98 53.04
C LYS A 107 30.77 5.81 52.12
N LYS A 108 30.85 4.57 52.61
CA LYS A 108 30.47 3.36 51.86
C LYS A 108 29.00 3.36 51.45
N ARG A 109 28.08 3.82 52.32
CA ARG A 109 26.65 3.94 51.99
C ARG A 109 26.42 4.97 50.88
N LYS A 110 27.03 6.15 50.97
CA LYS A 110 26.94 7.20 49.94
C LYS A 110 27.49 6.70 48.60
N GLU A 111 28.62 6.01 48.60
CA GLU A 111 29.22 5.41 47.41
C GLU A 111 28.31 4.33 46.78
N LEU A 112 27.70 3.47 47.60
CA LEU A 112 26.77 2.45 47.13
C LEU A 112 25.50 3.08 46.51
N ILE A 113 24.97 4.15 47.11
CA ILE A 113 23.84 4.91 46.56
C ILE A 113 24.24 5.56 45.24
N ALA A 114 25.40 6.24 45.17
CA ALA A 114 25.91 6.85 43.95
C ALA A 114 26.10 5.81 42.83
N ALA A 115 26.67 4.64 43.15
CA ALA A 115 26.82 3.53 42.22
C ALA A 115 25.46 2.99 41.72
N ARG A 116 24.44 2.90 42.58
CA ARG A 116 23.07 2.53 42.18
C ARG A 116 22.44 3.56 41.26
N VAL A 117 22.60 4.85 41.54
CA VAL A 117 22.09 5.94 40.69
C VAL A 117 22.78 5.93 39.33
N LEU A 118 24.10 5.77 39.29
CA LEU A 118 24.87 5.65 38.05
C LEU A 118 24.42 4.41 37.23
N LYS A 119 24.23 3.26 37.87
CA LYS A 119 23.71 2.06 37.19
C LYS A 119 22.32 2.31 36.58
N ARG A 120 21.41 2.96 37.32
CA ARG A 120 20.08 3.32 36.82
C ARG A 120 20.15 4.29 35.65
N SER A 121 20.99 5.32 35.71
CA SER A 121 21.13 6.30 34.61
C SER A 121 21.69 5.65 33.34
N ILE A 122 22.67 4.75 33.46
CA ILE A 122 23.21 3.98 32.33
C ILE A 122 22.12 3.08 31.72
N VAL A 123 21.32 2.38 32.53
CA VAL A 123 20.23 1.54 32.04
C VAL A 123 19.17 2.38 31.30
N LEU A 124 18.78 3.53 31.86
CA LEU A 124 17.84 4.44 31.21
C LEU A 124 18.38 5.00 29.90
N LYS A 125 19.67 5.39 29.85
CA LYS A 125 20.33 5.85 28.62
C LYS A 125 20.32 4.75 27.56
N LYS A 126 20.76 3.54 27.91
CA LYS A 126 20.72 2.37 27.00
C LYS A 126 19.30 2.08 26.49
N ALA A 127 18.27 2.21 27.33
CA ALA A 127 16.88 2.02 26.91
C ALA A 127 16.41 3.11 25.93
N LYS A 128 16.79 4.38 26.15
CA LYS A 128 16.52 5.47 25.21
C LYS A 128 17.24 5.25 23.88
N ASP A 129 18.52 4.90 23.91
CA ASP A 129 19.32 4.65 22.71
C ASP A 129 18.74 3.47 21.89
N ARG A 130 18.30 2.40 22.55
CA ARG A 130 17.59 1.28 21.88
C ARG A 130 16.30 1.73 21.22
N LYS A 131 15.48 2.54 21.89
CA LYS A 131 14.24 3.09 21.31
C LYS A 131 14.55 3.99 20.11
N GLN A 132 15.59 4.82 20.19
CA GLN A 132 16.00 5.69 19.10
C GLN A 132 16.50 4.87 17.90
N ALA A 133 17.36 3.88 18.13
CA ALA A 133 17.85 2.98 17.07
C ALA A 133 16.70 2.24 16.35
N LEU A 134 15.63 1.86 17.06
CA LEU A 134 14.44 1.27 16.43
C LEU A 134 13.69 2.29 15.55
N LYS A 135 13.56 3.54 16.00
CA LYS A 135 12.97 4.63 15.20
C LYS A 135 13.80 4.90 13.96
N ASP A 136 15.12 4.98 14.09
CA ASP A 136 16.04 5.25 12.97
C ASP A 136 16.00 4.10 11.96
N LYS A 137 15.96 2.84 12.42
CA LYS A 137 15.76 1.67 11.55
C LYS A 137 14.43 1.74 10.80
N LEU A 138 13.34 2.12 11.47
CA LEU A 138 12.03 2.27 10.84
C LEU A 138 12.04 3.42 9.82
N PHE A 139 12.64 4.56 10.17
CA PHE A 139 12.79 5.71 9.29
C PHE A 139 13.63 5.36 8.05
N ALA A 140 14.72 4.61 8.21
CA ALA A 140 15.53 4.11 7.10
C ALA A 140 14.72 3.19 6.17
N LYS A 141 13.91 2.28 6.73
CA LYS A 141 12.99 1.43 5.95
C LYS A 141 11.96 2.25 5.17
N LEU A 142 11.39 3.28 5.79
CA LEU A 142 10.39 4.17 5.15
C LEU A 142 10.98 5.11 4.09
N ASN A 143 12.27 5.41 4.15
CA ASN A 143 12.97 6.19 3.14
C ASN A 143 13.64 5.34 2.05
N SER A 144 13.63 4.02 2.22
CA SER A 144 14.27 3.09 1.28
C SER A 144 13.48 3.00 -0.03
N THR A 145 14.21 2.83 -1.14
CA THR A 145 13.64 2.48 -2.44
C THR A 145 13.13 1.04 -2.49
N LYS A 146 13.64 0.14 -1.60
CA LYS A 146 13.22 -1.26 -1.50
C LYS A 146 11.78 -1.37 -1.00
N LYS A 147 10.98 -2.20 -1.68
CA LYS A 147 9.58 -2.47 -1.30
C LYS A 147 9.53 -3.31 -0.03
N ILE A 148 8.69 -2.92 0.93
CA ILE A 148 8.46 -3.72 2.15
C ILE A 148 7.60 -4.94 1.82
N VAL A 149 6.60 -4.73 0.96
CA VAL A 149 5.63 -5.75 0.57
C VAL A 149 5.48 -5.76 -0.96
N LYS A 150 5.46 -6.96 -1.57
CA LYS A 150 5.22 -7.17 -3.00
C LYS A 150 3.81 -7.70 -3.21
N ALA A 151 2.88 -6.84 -3.62
CA ALA A 151 1.52 -7.23 -3.95
C ALA A 151 1.46 -7.89 -5.33
N PRO A 152 0.69 -8.99 -5.50
CA PRO A 152 0.47 -9.61 -6.80
C PRO A 152 -0.32 -8.68 -7.73
N SER A 153 -0.09 -8.82 -9.04
CA SER A 153 -0.80 -8.03 -10.04
C SER A 153 -2.17 -8.63 -10.34
N ILE A 154 -3.20 -7.81 -10.23
CA ILE A 154 -4.59 -8.14 -10.62
C ILE A 154 -4.93 -7.72 -12.06
N ARG A 155 -3.96 -7.16 -12.80
CA ARG A 155 -4.20 -6.75 -14.19
C ARG A 155 -4.51 -7.99 -15.03
N SER A 156 -5.59 -7.92 -15.80
CA SER A 156 -5.96 -8.95 -16.77
C SER A 156 -4.83 -9.23 -17.75
N VAL A 157 -4.69 -10.49 -18.12
CA VAL A 157 -3.81 -10.91 -19.20
C VAL A 157 -4.53 -10.62 -20.50
N SER A 158 -3.87 -9.92 -21.42
CA SER A 158 -4.39 -9.75 -22.78
C SER A 158 -4.17 -11.04 -23.58
N PRO A 159 -5.08 -11.42 -24.49
CA PRO A 159 -4.88 -12.54 -25.42
C PRO A 159 -3.53 -12.44 -26.15
N PHE A 160 -3.18 -11.22 -26.59
CA PHE A 160 -1.88 -10.95 -27.22
C PHE A 160 -0.70 -11.27 -26.30
N ASN A 161 -0.77 -10.92 -25.01
CA ASN A 161 0.32 -11.22 -24.07
C ASN A 161 0.42 -12.72 -23.77
N ALA A 162 -0.71 -13.44 -23.80
CA ALA A 162 -0.70 -14.89 -23.67
C ALA A 162 0.00 -15.53 -24.88
N TYR A 163 -0.34 -15.10 -26.10
CA TYR A 163 0.31 -15.51 -27.35
C TYR A 163 1.81 -15.20 -27.35
N VAL A 164 2.19 -13.95 -27.09
CA VAL A 164 3.59 -13.53 -27.04
C VAL A 164 4.40 -14.37 -26.04
N GLY A 165 3.82 -14.68 -24.88
CA GLY A 165 4.49 -15.50 -23.86
C GLY A 165 4.76 -16.93 -24.34
N GLU A 166 3.83 -17.54 -25.05
CA GLU A 166 4.00 -18.88 -25.65
C GLU A 166 5.05 -18.84 -26.76
N GLN A 167 4.93 -17.90 -27.71
CA GLN A 167 5.89 -17.75 -28.81
C GLN A 167 7.31 -17.50 -28.31
N ILE A 168 7.51 -16.61 -27.33
CA ILE A 168 8.83 -16.40 -26.72
C ILE A 168 9.36 -17.68 -26.06
N SER A 169 8.49 -18.48 -25.44
CA SER A 169 8.86 -19.75 -24.83
C SER A 169 9.28 -20.78 -25.88
N GLU A 170 8.67 -20.78 -27.06
CA GLU A 170 9.08 -21.62 -28.19
C GLU A 170 10.44 -21.18 -28.75
N TYR A 171 10.64 -19.87 -28.97
CA TYR A 171 11.92 -19.32 -29.43
C TYR A 171 13.08 -19.58 -28.46
N THR A 172 12.82 -19.68 -27.15
CA THR A 172 13.87 -19.95 -26.15
C THR A 172 14.21 -21.43 -25.99
N LYS A 173 13.36 -22.35 -26.47
CA LYS A 173 13.62 -23.80 -26.44
C LYS A 173 14.59 -24.28 -27.52
N ILE A 174 14.78 -23.51 -28.59
CA ILE A 174 15.69 -23.86 -29.68
C ILE A 174 17.11 -23.42 -29.25
N PRO A 175 18.03 -24.37 -28.95
CA PRO A 175 19.34 -24.07 -28.37
C PRO A 175 20.26 -23.27 -29.31
N ASP A 176 19.99 -23.31 -30.62
CA ASP A 176 20.80 -22.68 -31.68
C ASP A 176 20.15 -21.44 -32.32
N ASN A 177 19.14 -20.83 -31.69
CA ASN A 177 18.59 -19.58 -32.22
C ASN A 177 19.67 -18.48 -32.17
N ASN A 178 20.35 -18.33 -33.32
CA ASN A 178 21.29 -17.31 -33.72
C ASN A 178 21.41 -16.17 -32.71
N LEU A 179 22.57 -16.08 -32.05
CA LEU A 179 23.00 -14.93 -31.23
C LEU A 179 22.90 -13.57 -31.97
N MET A 180 22.57 -13.56 -33.26
CA MET A 180 22.44 -12.39 -34.13
C MET A 180 21.02 -11.82 -34.26
N THR A 181 19.95 -12.58 -33.96
CA THR A 181 18.59 -12.02 -34.10
C THR A 181 18.23 -11.19 -32.86
N SER A 182 18.21 -9.86 -33.03
CA SER A 182 17.85 -8.94 -31.96
C SER A 182 16.47 -9.29 -31.37
N ARG A 183 16.32 -9.21 -30.05
CA ARG A 183 15.01 -9.37 -29.38
C ARG A 183 13.91 -8.48 -29.99
N ALA A 184 14.30 -7.33 -30.54
CA ALA A 184 13.39 -6.43 -31.20
C ALA A 184 12.79 -7.02 -32.49
N SER A 185 13.59 -7.73 -33.31
CA SER A 185 13.08 -8.36 -34.54
C SER A 185 12.18 -9.55 -34.22
N ILE A 186 12.52 -10.35 -33.20
CA ILE A 186 11.64 -11.44 -32.72
C ILE A 186 10.27 -10.88 -32.33
N LEU A 187 10.23 -9.82 -31.50
CA LEU A 187 8.98 -9.19 -31.11
C LEU A 187 8.22 -8.60 -32.31
N SER A 188 8.93 -8.00 -33.28
CA SER A 188 8.31 -7.48 -34.50
C SER A 188 7.63 -8.60 -35.30
N ASN A 189 8.29 -9.74 -35.43
CA ASN A 189 7.75 -10.91 -36.13
C ASN A 189 6.51 -11.46 -35.42
N ILE A 190 6.57 -11.61 -34.09
CA ILE A 190 5.41 -12.04 -33.29
C ILE A 190 4.23 -11.06 -33.45
N CYS A 191 4.50 -9.75 -33.46
CA CYS A 191 3.44 -8.74 -33.69
C CYS A 191 2.78 -8.91 -35.07
N ASN A 192 3.59 -9.15 -36.11
CA ASN A 192 3.08 -9.33 -37.47
C ASN A 192 2.28 -10.63 -37.59
N GLN A 193 2.76 -11.73 -36.99
CA GLN A 193 2.05 -13.01 -36.94
C GLN A 193 0.70 -12.87 -36.21
N TRP A 194 0.67 -12.15 -35.09
CA TRP A 194 -0.59 -11.89 -34.37
C TRP A 194 -1.58 -11.07 -35.20
N ALA A 195 -1.11 -10.16 -36.05
CA ALA A 195 -1.99 -9.40 -36.95
C ALA A 195 -2.62 -10.28 -38.04
N SER A 196 -1.94 -11.35 -38.44
CA SER A 196 -2.36 -12.31 -39.47
C SER A 196 -2.97 -13.60 -38.91
N ILE A 197 -3.18 -13.69 -37.60
CA ILE A 197 -3.69 -14.92 -36.97
C ILE A 197 -5.17 -15.15 -37.33
N ASP A 198 -5.53 -16.41 -37.56
CA ASP A 198 -6.91 -16.81 -37.80
C ASP A 198 -7.82 -16.48 -36.59
N PRO A 199 -9.08 -16.04 -36.79
CA PRO A 199 -10.00 -15.75 -35.70
C PRO A 199 -10.23 -16.92 -34.73
N GLN A 200 -10.21 -18.18 -35.19
CA GLN A 200 -10.38 -19.33 -34.30
C GLN A 200 -9.15 -19.52 -33.40
N ALA A 201 -7.95 -19.40 -33.97
CA ALA A 201 -6.72 -19.44 -33.20
C ALA A 201 -6.65 -18.28 -32.20
N ARG A 202 -7.15 -17.09 -32.57
CA ARG A 202 -7.27 -15.95 -31.65
C ARG A 202 -8.17 -16.24 -30.45
N LYS A 203 -9.30 -16.94 -30.66
CA LYS A 203 -10.23 -17.33 -29.60
C LYS A 203 -9.57 -18.25 -28.56
N LYS A 204 -8.74 -19.21 -28.99
CA LYS A 204 -7.94 -20.05 -28.07
C LYS A 204 -7.11 -19.19 -27.09
N TYR A 205 -6.50 -18.10 -27.59
CA TYR A 205 -5.72 -17.19 -26.74
C TYR A 205 -6.58 -16.33 -25.82
N GLU A 206 -7.82 -16.05 -26.19
CA GLU A 206 -8.79 -15.39 -25.31
C GLU A 206 -9.12 -16.29 -24.12
N ASP A 207 -9.37 -17.57 -24.36
CA ASP A 207 -9.66 -18.56 -23.32
C ASP A 207 -8.45 -18.74 -22.37
N ILE A 208 -7.25 -18.90 -22.92
CA ILE A 208 -6.00 -19.00 -22.13
C ILE A 208 -5.78 -17.72 -21.29
N ALA A 209 -6.03 -16.54 -21.87
CA ALA A 209 -5.86 -15.28 -21.17
C ALA A 209 -6.89 -15.11 -20.04
N ALA A 210 -8.13 -15.57 -20.25
CA ALA A 210 -9.16 -15.60 -19.23
C ALA A 210 -8.76 -16.52 -18.06
N GLN A 211 -8.32 -17.75 -18.36
CA GLN A 211 -7.85 -18.70 -17.34
C GLN A 211 -6.68 -18.15 -16.52
N LYS A 212 -5.63 -17.63 -17.18
CA LYS A 212 -4.48 -17.00 -16.49
C LYS A 212 -4.89 -15.77 -15.65
N THR A 213 -5.95 -15.07 -16.05
CA THR A 213 -6.49 -13.95 -15.27
C THR A 213 -7.19 -14.45 -14.01
N LEU A 214 -7.96 -15.54 -14.10
CA LEU A 214 -8.61 -16.17 -12.94
C LEU A 214 -7.57 -16.66 -11.93
N GLU A 215 -6.55 -17.39 -12.37
CA GLU A 215 -5.45 -17.87 -11.52
C GLU A 215 -4.77 -16.70 -10.78
N LYS A 216 -4.48 -15.60 -11.48
CA LYS A 216 -3.90 -14.39 -10.86
C LYS A 216 -4.81 -13.77 -9.83
N ILE A 217 -6.13 -13.75 -10.07
CA ILE A 217 -7.11 -13.24 -9.12
C ILE A 217 -7.15 -14.13 -7.87
N GLU A 218 -7.09 -15.44 -8.02
CA GLU A 218 -7.06 -16.39 -6.89
C GLU A 218 -5.80 -16.24 -6.04
N VAL A 219 -4.63 -16.19 -6.69
CA VAL A 219 -3.35 -15.89 -6.01
C VAL A 219 -3.44 -14.55 -5.28
N ALA A 220 -4.03 -13.54 -5.91
CA ALA A 220 -4.22 -12.24 -5.26
C ALA A 220 -5.18 -12.31 -4.05
N LYS A 221 -6.29 -13.06 -4.15
CA LYS A 221 -7.22 -13.27 -3.03
C LYS A 221 -6.51 -13.97 -1.86
N ALA A 222 -5.79 -15.06 -2.12
CA ALA A 222 -5.04 -15.79 -1.10
C ALA A 222 -3.98 -14.91 -0.43
N TRP A 223 -3.27 -14.11 -1.23
CA TRP A 223 -2.29 -13.16 -0.72
C TRP A 223 -2.91 -12.10 0.20
N TRP A 224 -4.07 -11.54 -0.16
CA TRP A 224 -4.78 -10.54 0.63
C TRP A 224 -5.32 -11.09 1.96
N LYS A 225 -5.64 -12.38 2.03
CA LYS A 225 -6.00 -13.05 3.30
C LYS A 225 -4.78 -13.23 4.23
N LYS A 226 -3.61 -13.55 3.66
CA LYS A 226 -2.41 -13.85 4.45
C LYS A 226 -1.61 -12.62 4.92
N VAL A 227 -1.67 -11.51 4.17
CA VAL A 227 -0.79 -10.35 4.41
C VAL A 227 -1.21 -9.54 5.64
N ASP A 228 -0.24 -9.16 6.49
CA ASP A 228 -0.50 -8.29 7.63
C ASP A 228 -0.91 -6.85 7.19
N PRO A 229 -2.09 -6.35 7.58
CA PRO A 229 -2.53 -4.98 7.30
C PRO A 229 -1.55 -3.89 7.75
N LYS A 230 -0.77 -4.13 8.81
CA LYS A 230 0.25 -3.18 9.31
C LYS A 230 1.40 -3.02 8.31
N LEU A 231 1.83 -4.12 7.67
CA LEU A 231 2.88 -4.07 6.64
C LEU A 231 2.42 -3.30 5.41
N ILE A 232 1.16 -3.44 5.01
CA ILE A 232 0.57 -2.64 3.92
C ILE A 232 0.54 -1.14 4.28
N THR A 233 0.21 -0.83 5.54
CA THR A 233 0.21 0.56 6.03
C THR A 233 1.61 1.18 5.98
N LEU A 234 2.63 0.45 6.43
CA LEU A 234 4.04 0.88 6.34
C LEU A 234 4.50 1.06 4.89
N GLU A 235 4.16 0.14 3.99
CA GLU A 235 4.48 0.27 2.56
C GLU A 235 3.79 1.48 1.93
N ASN A 236 2.54 1.77 2.32
CA ASN A 236 1.83 2.95 1.85
C ASN A 236 2.43 4.25 2.38
N GLN A 237 2.90 4.28 3.64
CA GLN A 237 3.67 5.40 4.19
C GLN A 237 4.97 5.62 3.42
N ARG A 238 5.73 4.54 3.14
CA ARG A 238 6.95 4.59 2.32
C ARG A 238 6.68 5.17 0.93
N ARG A 239 5.64 4.71 0.23
CA ARG A 239 5.24 5.25 -1.08
C ARG A 239 4.89 6.73 -1.02
N ASN A 240 4.21 7.18 0.04
CA ASN A 240 3.88 8.59 0.23
C ASN A 240 5.14 9.44 0.40
N ILE A 241 6.09 8.99 1.24
CA ILE A 241 7.38 9.68 1.44
C ILE A 241 8.15 9.77 0.13
N LEU A 242 8.26 8.68 -0.64
CA LEU A 242 8.93 8.70 -1.94
C LEU A 242 8.24 9.63 -2.95
N ASN A 243 6.91 9.63 -2.99
CA ASN A 243 6.15 10.54 -3.84
C ASN A 243 6.37 12.01 -3.45
N LYS A 244 6.51 12.31 -2.15
CA LYS A 244 6.85 13.66 -1.67
C LYS A 244 8.26 14.06 -2.09
N LYS A 245 9.25 13.18 -1.92
CA LYS A 245 10.64 13.42 -2.35
C LYS A 245 10.77 13.62 -3.85
N ASN A 246 9.95 12.90 -4.63
CA ASN A 246 9.99 12.94 -6.08
C ASN A 246 8.96 13.90 -6.69
N LYS A 247 8.36 14.80 -5.91
CA LYS A 247 7.30 15.70 -6.38
C LYS A 247 7.78 16.57 -7.55
N ASP A 248 9.01 17.06 -7.47
CA ASP A 248 9.60 17.99 -8.45
C ASP A 248 10.30 17.26 -9.61
N ASN A 249 10.55 15.96 -9.45
CA ASN A 249 11.21 15.15 -10.48
C ASN A 249 10.17 14.60 -11.47
N ALA A 250 9.95 15.30 -12.57
CA ALA A 250 9.00 14.92 -13.63
C ALA A 250 9.22 13.50 -14.22
N SER A 251 10.45 12.98 -14.12
CA SER A 251 10.81 11.63 -14.59
C SER A 251 10.17 10.49 -13.77
N TYR A 252 9.86 10.72 -12.48
CA TYR A 252 9.32 9.68 -11.62
C TYR A 252 7.79 9.62 -11.65
N ARG A 253 7.25 8.47 -12.05
CA ARG A 253 5.82 8.21 -11.94
C ARG A 253 5.40 8.04 -10.47
N LYS A 254 4.39 8.80 -10.05
CA LYS A 254 3.76 8.69 -8.71
C LYS A 254 3.33 7.25 -8.41
N LEU A 255 3.83 6.71 -7.30
CA LEU A 255 3.46 5.39 -6.80
C LEU A 255 2.05 5.44 -6.20
N ARG A 256 1.13 4.60 -6.71
CA ARG A 256 -0.25 4.51 -6.20
C ARG A 256 -0.28 3.82 -4.83
N LYS A 257 -1.25 4.19 -3.99
CA LYS A 257 -1.53 3.49 -2.72
C LYS A 257 -1.93 2.04 -3.02
N ILE A 258 -1.37 1.08 -2.26
CA ILE A 258 -1.84 -0.31 -2.27
C ILE A 258 -3.17 -0.33 -1.52
N ALA A 259 -4.23 -0.72 -2.21
CA ALA A 259 -5.57 -0.89 -1.67
C ALA A 259 -6.07 -2.29 -2.06
N ASN A 260 -6.86 -2.90 -1.17
CA ASN A 260 -7.46 -4.20 -1.45
C ASN A 260 -8.51 -4.02 -2.57
N PRO A 261 -8.33 -4.66 -3.75
CA PRO A 261 -9.27 -4.53 -4.85
C PRO A 261 -10.59 -5.28 -4.60
N PHE A 262 -10.61 -6.20 -3.64
CA PHE A 262 -11.78 -7.02 -3.29
C PHE A 262 -12.58 -6.44 -2.13
N ALA A 263 -12.08 -5.40 -1.46
CA ALA A 263 -12.83 -4.73 -0.42
C ALA A 263 -14.06 -4.04 -1.03
N PRO A 264 -15.22 -4.09 -0.35
CA PRO A 264 -16.42 -3.40 -0.82
C PRO A 264 -16.13 -1.90 -0.93
N LYS A 265 -16.66 -1.28 -1.99
CA LYS A 265 -16.47 0.14 -2.26
C LYS A 265 -17.57 0.94 -1.57
N LEU A 266 -17.20 2.10 -1.02
CA LEU A 266 -18.17 3.03 -0.47
C LEU A 266 -19.15 3.46 -1.58
N PRO A 267 -20.48 3.41 -1.33
CA PRO A 267 -21.46 3.84 -2.32
C PRO A 267 -21.34 5.36 -2.59
N PRO A 268 -21.77 5.82 -3.77
CA PRO A 268 -21.85 7.25 -4.05
C PRO A 268 -22.71 8.01 -3.02
N GLY A 269 -22.45 9.30 -2.85
CA GLY A 269 -23.36 10.18 -2.12
C GLY A 269 -24.69 10.38 -2.87
N THR A 270 -25.65 11.07 -2.24
CA THR A 270 -26.98 11.33 -2.82
C THR A 270 -26.87 11.97 -4.21
N PHE A 271 -26.10 13.05 -4.33
CA PHE A 271 -25.82 13.71 -5.61
C PHE A 271 -25.11 12.78 -6.61
N GLY A 272 -24.28 11.84 -6.13
CA GLY A 272 -23.62 10.87 -7.00
C GLY A 272 -24.59 9.88 -7.64
N PHE A 273 -25.66 9.49 -6.93
CA PHE A 273 -26.75 8.71 -7.52
C PHE A 273 -27.54 9.51 -8.55
N PHE A 274 -27.79 10.80 -8.28
CA PHE A 274 -28.42 11.69 -9.25
C PHE A 274 -27.57 11.87 -10.51
N VAL A 275 -26.27 12.12 -10.38
CA VAL A 275 -25.34 12.19 -11.52
C VAL A 275 -25.36 10.89 -12.34
N LYS A 276 -25.37 9.74 -11.66
CA LYS A 276 -25.47 8.43 -12.33
C LYS A 276 -26.79 8.31 -13.10
N HIS A 277 -27.90 8.77 -12.52
CA HIS A 277 -29.21 8.79 -13.16
C HIS A 277 -29.22 9.69 -14.41
N CYS A 278 -28.77 10.95 -14.30
CA CYS A 278 -28.67 11.85 -15.46
C CYS A 278 -27.83 11.26 -16.60
N ASN A 279 -26.68 10.66 -16.28
CA ASN A 279 -25.81 10.02 -17.26
C ASN A 279 -26.38 8.72 -17.87
N SER A 280 -27.37 8.10 -17.22
CA SER A 280 -28.06 6.92 -17.78
C SER A 280 -29.21 7.31 -18.69
N VAL A 281 -29.84 8.45 -18.41
CA VAL A 281 -31.01 8.95 -19.16
C VAL A 281 -30.59 9.75 -20.39
N SER A 282 -29.49 10.50 -20.31
CA SER A 282 -29.00 11.30 -21.43
C SER A 282 -27.97 10.55 -22.26
N SER A 283 -28.15 10.53 -23.58
CA SER A 283 -27.13 10.10 -24.55
C SER A 283 -26.00 11.12 -24.70
N GLU A 284 -26.25 12.37 -24.30
CA GLU A 284 -25.27 13.46 -24.37
C GLU A 284 -24.45 13.57 -23.08
N LYS A 285 -23.20 13.99 -23.23
CA LYS A 285 -22.32 14.22 -22.09
C LYS A 285 -22.70 15.54 -21.42
N ILE A 286 -23.64 15.48 -20.48
CA ILE A 286 -24.03 16.62 -19.66
C ILE A 286 -22.85 17.03 -18.76
N SER A 287 -22.55 18.32 -18.70
CA SER A 287 -21.53 18.86 -17.82
C SER A 287 -21.94 18.71 -16.35
N ILE A 288 -20.98 18.37 -15.47
CA ILE A 288 -21.22 18.28 -14.02
C ILE A 288 -21.80 19.59 -13.47
N LYS A 289 -21.43 20.76 -14.05
CA LYS A 289 -21.97 22.06 -13.65
C LYS A 289 -23.49 22.15 -13.89
N GLN A 290 -23.94 21.71 -15.07
CA GLN A 290 -25.37 21.69 -15.42
C GLN A 290 -26.14 20.73 -14.51
N ILE A 291 -25.60 19.53 -14.24
CA ILE A 291 -26.21 18.58 -13.30
C ILE A 291 -26.31 19.19 -11.90
N ALA A 292 -25.28 19.92 -11.45
CA ALA A 292 -25.30 20.58 -10.15
C ALA A 292 -26.35 21.70 -10.05
N GLU A 293 -26.56 22.48 -11.12
CA GLU A 293 -27.62 23.49 -11.20
C GLU A 293 -29.01 22.86 -11.15
N VAL A 294 -29.24 21.80 -11.92
CA VAL A 294 -30.50 21.04 -11.87
C VAL A 294 -30.73 20.48 -10.47
N TRP A 295 -29.71 19.88 -9.84
CA TRP A 295 -29.82 19.38 -8.48
C TRP A 295 -30.14 20.47 -7.45
N LYS A 296 -29.55 21.66 -7.60
CA LYS A 296 -29.79 22.80 -6.71
C LYS A 296 -31.24 23.28 -6.80
N ASN A 297 -31.80 23.30 -8.01
CA ASN A 297 -33.14 23.79 -8.29
C ASN A 297 -34.24 22.71 -8.12
N MET A 298 -33.86 21.46 -7.91
CA MET A 298 -34.77 20.33 -7.71
C MET A 298 -35.50 20.45 -6.36
N PRO A 299 -36.83 20.21 -6.32
CA PRO A 299 -37.57 20.20 -5.06
C PRO A 299 -37.15 19.02 -4.17
N ASP A 300 -37.30 19.18 -2.85
CA ASP A 300 -36.82 18.17 -1.90
C ASP A 300 -37.61 16.85 -1.97
N SER A 301 -38.86 16.90 -2.47
CA SER A 301 -39.65 15.71 -2.78
C SER A 301 -38.98 14.82 -3.84
N GLU A 302 -38.47 15.41 -4.92
CA GLU A 302 -37.73 14.69 -5.96
C GLU A 302 -36.37 14.20 -5.46
N LYS A 303 -35.70 14.99 -4.60
CA LYS A 303 -34.45 14.56 -3.97
C LYS A 303 -34.65 13.35 -3.04
N HIS A 304 -35.86 13.17 -2.47
CA HIS A 304 -36.18 12.09 -1.54
C HIS A 304 -35.82 10.70 -2.07
N ILE A 305 -36.15 10.43 -3.33
CA ILE A 305 -35.86 9.16 -4.00
C ILE A 305 -34.35 8.84 -3.97
N PHE A 306 -33.50 9.85 -4.16
CA PHE A 306 -32.04 9.69 -4.11
C PHE A 306 -31.52 9.53 -2.68
N TYR A 307 -32.17 10.12 -1.68
CA TYR A 307 -31.84 9.89 -0.28
C TYR A 307 -32.14 8.45 0.14
N GLU A 308 -33.30 7.92 -0.22
CA GLU A 308 -33.67 6.52 0.04
C GLU A 308 -32.71 5.55 -0.66
N THR A 309 -32.43 5.80 -1.93
CA THR A 309 -31.47 5.00 -2.73
C THR A 309 -30.09 4.96 -2.07
N ARG A 310 -29.60 6.11 -1.60
CA ARG A 310 -28.33 6.18 -0.88
C ARG A 310 -28.37 5.40 0.43
N ASN A 311 -29.45 5.53 1.21
CA ASN A 311 -29.58 4.86 2.51
C ASN A 311 -29.58 3.34 2.33
N LYS A 312 -30.33 2.83 1.35
CA LYS A 312 -30.33 1.41 0.98
C LYS A 312 -28.94 0.92 0.57
N ALA A 313 -28.30 1.62 -0.37
CA ALA A 313 -26.95 1.25 -0.82
C ALA A 313 -25.90 1.31 0.31
N ARG A 314 -26.09 2.19 1.30
CA ARG A 314 -25.23 2.27 2.48
C ARG A 314 -25.45 1.10 3.43
N GLN A 315 -26.69 0.66 3.63
CA GLN A 315 -26.99 -0.55 4.41
C GLN A 315 -26.37 -1.78 3.75
N GLU A 316 -26.55 -1.95 2.44
CA GLU A 316 -25.92 -3.04 1.67
C GLU A 316 -24.40 -3.02 1.79
N TYR A 317 -23.78 -1.84 1.73
CA TYR A 317 -22.34 -1.67 1.92
C TYR A 317 -21.86 -2.10 3.31
N GLU A 318 -22.56 -1.70 4.38
CA GLU A 318 -22.18 -2.12 5.74
C GLU A 318 -22.33 -3.64 5.92
N SER A 319 -23.37 -4.25 5.35
CA SER A 319 -23.53 -5.71 5.35
C SER A 319 -22.38 -6.40 4.60
N GLN A 320 -22.03 -5.93 3.40
CA GLN A 320 -20.91 -6.46 2.62
C GLN A 320 -19.57 -6.28 3.36
N LYS A 321 -19.37 -5.14 4.01
CA LYS A 321 -18.17 -4.83 4.78
C LYS A 321 -18.03 -5.72 6.01
N LEU A 322 -19.13 -6.03 6.70
CA LEU A 322 -19.14 -6.97 7.81
C LEU A 322 -18.76 -8.38 7.33
N LEU A 323 -19.42 -8.90 6.30
CA LEU A 323 -19.09 -10.20 5.70
C LEU A 323 -17.64 -10.26 5.23
N PHE A 324 -17.16 -9.19 4.59
CA PHE A 324 -15.78 -9.09 4.14
C PHE A 324 -14.79 -9.15 5.32
N SER A 325 -15.08 -8.45 6.42
CA SER A 325 -14.23 -8.48 7.61
C SER A 325 -14.17 -9.84 8.30
N GLN A 326 -15.23 -10.65 8.20
CA GLN A 326 -15.26 -12.03 8.72
C GLN A 326 -14.49 -13.01 7.82
N SER A 327 -14.31 -12.67 6.55
CA SER A 327 -13.64 -13.54 5.55
C SER A 327 -12.12 -13.38 5.47
N LEU A 328 -11.57 -12.39 6.19
CA LEU A 328 -10.14 -12.05 6.25
C LEU A 328 -9.47 -12.67 7.47
#